data_AF-A0A2T4T800-F1
#
_entry.id   AF-A0A2T4T800-F1
#
_cell.length_a   1.000
_cell.length_b   1.000
_cell.length_c   1.000
_cell.angle_alpha   90.00
_cell.angle_beta   90.00
_cell.angle_gamma   90.00
#
_symmetry.space_group_name_H-M   'P 1'
#
loop_
_entity.id
_entity.type
_entity.pdbx_description
1 polymer ?
#
loop_
_entity_poly.entity_id
_entity_poly.type
_entity_poly.pdbx_seq_one_letter_code
_entity_poly.pdbx_strand_id
1 'polypeptide(L)'
;MPIKLENRKLYPKNWKKIREKILERAGDRCEFCGVGNHTFRYNERTGRLARVVLTIAHLDHTPEHCSPDNLRALCQHCHNRYDAVHRVKTSKNNKNK
;
A
#
# COMPACT_ATOMS: atom_id res chain seq x y z
N MET A 1 4.38 -2.28 -0.41
CA MET A 1 5.69 -2.57 0.23
C MET A 1 5.56 -3.81 1.11
N PRO A 2 6.59 -4.65 1.26
CA PRO A 2 6.55 -5.78 2.18
C PRO A 2 6.56 -5.31 3.64
N ILE A 3 5.80 -5.98 4.51
CA ILE A 3 5.83 -5.75 5.96
C ILE A 3 7.23 -6.10 6.46
N LYS A 4 7.92 -5.15 7.09
CA LYS A 4 9.22 -5.38 7.74
C LYS A 4 9.09 -6.53 8.74
N LEU A 5 10.10 -7.40 8.79
CA LEU A 5 10.11 -8.58 9.67
C LEU A 5 9.86 -8.19 11.13
N GLU A 6 10.46 -7.09 11.57
CA GLU A 6 10.35 -6.51 12.91
C GLU A 6 8.90 -6.17 13.29
N ASN A 7 8.13 -5.66 12.33
CA ASN A 7 6.76 -5.24 12.58
C ASN A 7 5.76 -6.39 12.46
N ARG A 8 6.14 -7.58 11.98
CA ARG A 8 5.21 -8.71 11.81
C ARG A 8 4.50 -9.10 13.11
N LYS A 9 5.11 -8.84 14.26
CA LYS A 9 4.51 -9.10 15.59
C LYS A 9 3.36 -8.13 15.93
N LEU A 10 3.36 -6.92 15.35
CA LEU A 10 2.30 -5.92 15.53
C LEU A 10 1.05 -6.24 14.70
N TYR A 11 1.19 -7.09 13.67
CA TYR A 11 0.07 -7.49 12.84
C TYR A 11 -0.66 -8.69 13.44
N PRO A 12 -2.00 -8.69 13.45
CA PRO A 12 -2.77 -9.83 13.90
C PRO A 12 -2.52 -11.04 12.99
N LYS A 13 -2.55 -12.26 13.56
CA LYS A 13 -2.42 -13.53 12.79
C LYS A 13 -3.43 -13.63 11.64
N ASN A 14 -4.56 -12.93 11.75
CA ASN A 14 -5.63 -12.88 10.76
C ASN A 14 -5.35 -11.94 9.57
N TRP A 15 -4.14 -11.35 9.45
CA TRP A 15 -3.78 -10.43 8.37
C TRP A 15 -4.07 -10.99 6.96
N LYS A 16 -3.84 -12.29 6.72
CA LYS A 16 -4.18 -12.92 5.44
C LYS A 16 -5.67 -12.79 5.10
N LYS A 17 -6.55 -13.04 6.07
CA LYS A 17 -8.01 -12.92 5.92
C LYS A 17 -8.43 -11.45 5.72
N ILE A 18 -7.81 -10.53 6.45
CA ILE A 18 -8.08 -9.10 6.29
C ILE A 18 -7.70 -8.66 4.87
N ARG A 19 -6.48 -9.01 4.42
CA ARG A 19 -6.02 -8.73 3.05
C ARG A 19 -7.00 -9.25 2.00
N GLU A 20 -7.46 -10.50 2.15
CA GLU A 20 -8.41 -11.12 1.23
C GLU A 20 -9.72 -10.35 1.18
N LYS A 21 -10.31 -10.00 2.34
CA LYS A 21 -11.53 -9.19 2.41
C LYS A 21 -11.37 -7.82 1.75
N ILE A 22 -10.23 -7.16 1.92
CA ILE A 22 -10.00 -5.85 1.28
C ILE A 22 -9.83 -5.98 -0.23
N LEU A 23 -9.16 -7.02 -0.72
CA LEU A 23 -9.05 -7.28 -2.16
C LEU A 23 -10.40 -7.61 -2.79
N GLU A 24 -11.21 -8.41 -2.10
CA GLU A 24 -12.57 -8.73 -2.54
C GLU A 24 -13.46 -7.49 -2.58
N ARG A 25 -13.42 -6.66 -1.51
CA ARG A 25 -14.10 -5.35 -1.46
C ARG A 25 -13.69 -4.44 -2.61
N ALA A 26 -12.40 -4.42 -2.93
CA ALA A 26 -11.86 -3.59 -4.00
C ALA A 26 -12.07 -4.18 -5.40
N GLY A 27 -12.67 -5.37 -5.52
CA GLY A 27 -12.92 -6.05 -6.79
C GLY A 27 -11.62 -6.35 -7.55
N ASP A 28 -10.55 -6.68 -6.84
CA ASP A 28 -9.22 -6.92 -7.40
C ASP A 28 -8.71 -5.73 -8.25
N ARG A 29 -9.13 -4.52 -7.88
CA ARG A 29 -8.76 -3.25 -8.52
C ARG A 29 -8.20 -2.27 -7.50
N CYS A 30 -7.33 -1.38 -7.97
CA CYS A 30 -6.80 -0.30 -7.15
C CYS A 30 -7.91 0.72 -6.85
N GLU A 31 -8.15 1.05 -5.59
CA GLU A 31 -9.18 2.03 -5.21
C GLU A 31 -8.87 3.47 -5.65
N PHE A 32 -7.62 3.77 -6.02
CA PHE A 32 -7.22 5.12 -6.44
C PHE A 32 -7.27 5.31 -7.96
N CYS A 33 -6.88 4.30 -8.73
CA CYS A 33 -6.76 4.42 -10.19
C CYS A 33 -7.55 3.38 -10.97
N GLY A 34 -8.23 2.44 -10.29
CA GLY A 34 -9.03 1.39 -10.94
C GLY A 34 -8.24 0.28 -11.64
N VAL A 35 -6.90 0.31 -11.61
CA VAL A 35 -6.08 -0.70 -12.30
C VAL A 35 -6.30 -2.08 -11.69
N GLY A 36 -6.50 -3.09 -12.53
CA GLY A 36 -6.63 -4.48 -12.10
C GLY A 36 -5.34 -5.04 -11.51
N ASN A 37 -5.46 -5.99 -10.58
CA ASN A 37 -4.33 -6.75 -10.08
C ASN A 37 -3.76 -7.65 -11.18
N HIS A 38 -2.46 -7.95 -11.08
CA HIS A 38 -1.72 -8.78 -12.03
C HIS A 38 -1.69 -8.30 -13.49
N THR A 39 -2.16 -7.08 -13.78
CA THR A 39 -1.97 -6.48 -15.10
C THR A 39 -0.51 -6.04 -15.30
N PHE A 40 -0.11 -5.84 -16.55
CA PHE A 40 1.21 -5.32 -16.88
C PHE A 40 1.09 -3.84 -17.23
N ARG A 41 1.87 -3.00 -16.56
CA ARG A 41 1.95 -1.56 -16.86
C ARG A 41 3.34 -1.22 -17.33
N TYR A 42 3.40 -0.53 -18.46
CA TYR A 42 4.66 0.02 -18.94
C TYR A 42 5.11 1.17 -18.04
N ASN A 43 6.36 1.10 -17.59
CA ASN A 43 6.99 2.16 -16.83
C ASN A 43 7.93 2.94 -17.75
N GLU A 44 7.48 4.11 -18.19
CA GLU A 44 8.22 5.05 -19.04
C GLU A 44 9.58 5.44 -18.46
N ARG A 45 9.72 5.51 -17.13
CA ARG A 45 10.97 5.90 -16.45
C ARG A 45 12.03 4.81 -16.51
N THR A 46 11.63 3.54 -16.51
CA THR A 46 12.56 2.40 -16.50
C THR A 46 12.58 1.62 -17.81
N GLY A 47 11.72 1.98 -18.77
CA GLY A 47 11.57 1.29 -20.06
C GLY A 47 11.12 -0.17 -19.95
N ARG A 48 10.52 -0.57 -18.83
CA ARG A 48 10.20 -1.98 -18.52
C ARG A 48 8.72 -2.16 -18.21
N LEU A 49 8.16 -3.29 -18.64
CA LEU A 49 6.86 -3.75 -18.19
C LEU A 49 6.96 -4.23 -16.74
N ALA A 50 6.26 -3.55 -15.84
CA ALA A 50 6.14 -3.95 -14.45
C ALA A 50 4.79 -4.64 -14.24
N ARG A 51 4.81 -5.80 -13.58
CA ARG A 51 3.57 -6.43 -13.10
C ARG A 51 2.98 -5.57 -11.99
N VAL A 52 1.75 -5.12 -12.17
CA VAL A 52 1.00 -4.39 -11.17
C VAL A 52 0.53 -5.37 -10.11
N VAL A 53 1.03 -5.20 -8.90
CA VAL A 53 0.55 -5.96 -7.74
C VAL A 53 -0.19 -5.03 -6.79
N LEU A 54 -1.41 -5.41 -6.40
CA LEU A 54 -2.15 -4.71 -5.37
C LEU A 54 -1.60 -5.06 -3.99
N THR A 55 -1.36 -4.02 -3.21
CA THR A 55 -0.90 -4.10 -1.83
C THR A 55 -1.87 -3.36 -0.92
N ILE A 56 -2.02 -3.86 0.31
CA ILE A 56 -2.87 -3.21 1.30
C ILE A 56 -2.09 -2.09 1.98
N ALA A 57 -2.63 -0.89 1.93
CA ALA A 57 -2.07 0.32 2.50
C ALA A 57 -2.91 0.77 3.71
N HIS A 58 -2.24 1.23 4.76
CA HIS A 58 -2.89 1.89 5.90
C HIS A 58 -3.03 3.38 5.56
N LEU A 59 -4.24 3.92 5.65
CA LEU A 59 -4.46 5.36 5.42
C LEU A 59 -3.74 6.23 6.46
N ASP A 60 -3.75 5.79 7.71
CA ASP A 60 -3.12 6.46 8.86
C ASP A 60 -1.59 6.22 8.96
N HIS A 61 -1.01 5.36 8.11
CA HIS A 61 0.39 4.91 8.21
C HIS A 61 0.79 4.21 9.53
N THR A 62 -0.15 4.03 10.45
CA THR A 62 0.07 3.32 11.72
C THR A 62 -0.12 1.80 11.54
N PRO A 63 0.91 0.97 11.78
CA PRO A 63 0.86 -0.48 11.55
C PRO A 63 -0.06 -1.24 12.50
N GLU A 64 -0.44 -0.64 13.63
CA GLU A 64 -1.31 -1.26 14.65
C GLU A 64 -2.79 -1.16 14.26
N HIS A 65 -3.17 -0.18 13.46
CA HIS A 65 -4.55 0.06 13.03
C HIS A 65 -4.94 -0.81 11.83
N CYS A 66 -5.09 -2.11 12.08
CA CYS A 66 -5.49 -3.13 11.10
C CYS A 66 -7.00 -3.19 10.81
N SER A 67 -7.77 -2.16 11.17
CA SER A 67 -9.21 -2.11 10.88
C SER A 67 -9.47 -2.03 9.38
N PRO A 68 -10.42 -2.80 8.82
CA PRO A 68 -10.69 -2.84 7.38
C PRO A 68 -11.12 -1.50 6.78
N ASP A 69 -11.58 -0.55 7.60
CA ASP A 69 -11.92 0.81 7.18
C ASP A 69 -10.68 1.68 6.94
N ASN A 70 -9.61 1.45 7.69
CA ASN A 70 -8.33 2.14 7.55
C ASN A 70 -7.44 1.52 6.45
N LEU A 71 -7.85 0.39 5.88
CA LEU A 71 -7.08 -0.36 4.90
C LEU A 71 -7.65 -0.17 3.51
N ARG A 72 -6.77 0.11 2.55
CA ARG A 72 -7.15 0.23 1.13
C ARG A 72 -6.27 -0.60 0.22
N ALA A 73 -6.87 -1.11 -0.85
CA ALA A 73 -6.16 -1.83 -1.90
C ALA A 73 -5.54 -0.82 -2.89
N LEU A 74 -4.22 -0.65 -2.84
CA LEU A 74 -3.48 0.26 -3.71
C LEU A 74 -2.44 -0.48 -4.55
N CYS A 75 -2.33 -0.11 -5.82
CA CYS A 75 -1.24 -0.58 -6.67
C CYS A 75 0.11 0.01 -6.24
N GLN A 76 1.22 -0.66 -6.57
CA GLN A 76 2.58 -0.21 -6.20
C GLN A 76 2.84 1.27 -6.53
N HIS A 77 2.35 1.76 -7.66
CA HIS A 77 2.51 3.15 -8.07
C HIS A 77 1.73 4.13 -7.18
N CYS A 78 0.42 3.91 -7.00
CA CYS A 78 -0.42 4.76 -6.16
C CYS A 78 0.01 4.70 -4.70
N HIS A 79 0.39 3.52 -4.22
CA HIS A 79 0.92 3.33 -2.89
C HIS A 79 2.21 4.14 -2.69
N ASN A 80 3.19 4.01 -3.59
CA ASN A 80 4.44 4.77 -3.49
C ASN A 80 4.20 6.29 -3.60
N ARG A 81 3.25 6.74 -4.42
CA ARG A 81 2.89 8.16 -4.52
C ARG A 81 2.26 8.69 -3.24
N TYR A 82 1.36 7.92 -2.63
CA TYR A 82 0.71 8.27 -1.37
C TYR A 82 1.75 8.38 -0.24
N ASP A 83 2.60 7.37 -0.12
CA ASP A 83 3.68 7.30 0.86
C ASP A 83 4.78 8.37 0.62
N ALA A 84 5.02 8.78 -0.64
CA ALA A 84 5.92 9.90 -0.95
C ALA A 84 5.45 11.23 -0.33
N VAL A 85 4.13 11.48 -0.28
CA VAL A 85 3.59 12.69 0.39
C VAL A 85 3.87 12.64 1.90
N HIS A 86 3.71 11.47 2.51
CA HIS A 86 4.03 11.27 3.92
C HIS A 86 5.53 11.49 4.20
N ARG A 87 6.41 10.98 3.34
CA ARG A 87 7.87 11.23 3.44
C ARG A 87 8.25 12.70 3.42
N VAL A 88 7.59 13.50 2.58
CA VAL A 88 7.84 14.96 2.52
C VAL A 88 7.37 15.65 3.81
N LYS A 89 6.23 15.23 4.38
CA LYS A 89 5.76 15.74 5.67
C LYS A 89 6.70 15.37 6.83
N THR A 90 7.16 14.12 6.90
CA THR A 90 8.11 13.68 7.96
C THR A 90 9.47 14.38 7.84
N SER A 91 9.97 14.64 6.63
CA SER A 91 11.24 15.35 6.43
C SER A 91 11.22 16.80 6.94
N LYS A 92 10.06 17.48 6.92
CA LYS A 92 9.93 18.83 7.49
C LYS A 92 10.05 18.84 9.02
N ASN A 93 9.57 17.79 9.69
CA ASN A 93 9.62 17.72 11.16
C ASN A 93 11.04 17.45 11.70
N ASN A 94 11.93 16.87 10.89
CA ASN A 94 13.29 16.53 11.30
C ASN A 94 14.33 17.61 10.98
N LYS A 95 13.93 18.73 10.36
CA LYS A 95 14.82 19.88 10.08
C LYS A 95 14.84 20.91 11.22
N ASN A 96 14.18 20.64 12.34
CA ASN A 96 14.04 21.57 13.45
C ASN A 96 14.63 21.06 14.77
N LYS A 97 15.62 20.17 14.70
CA LYS A 97 16.39 19.70 15.86
C LYS A 97 17.86 19.97 15.66
#